data_AF-A0A935TF21-F1
#
_entry.id   AF-A0A935TF21-F1
#
_cell.length_a   1.000
_cell.length_b   1.000
_cell.length_c   1.000
_cell.angle_alpha   90.00
_cell.angle_beta   90.00
_cell.angle_gamma   90.00
#
_symmetry.space_group_name_H-M   'P 1'
#
loop_
_entity.id
_entity.type
_entity.pdbx_description
1 polymer ?
#
loop_
_entity_poly.entity_id
_entity_poly.type
_entity_poly.pdbx_seq_one_letter_code
_entity_poly.pdbx_strand_id
1 'polypeptide(L)'
;MVSTSERTFGQRYTKGRDLVEYLKLVTTYAPTETAIQPANLTTLLNSIDAANSEVGAAKSTLQTERDERIVMFKNSTTGLITRCAQIRDYIASFHTQGKKALDFKKVQKIVMLMRGIRLSKKPPVVEGGKKSVSTSERSYGSMLQAGKDVLEVIKTIAGYAPSNTEITVATFTTMLAAIDAKNSSVAAMQETYDNKVETRASLYNDLSGRVTKVKAALASQYGKQSNEYKDSVKY
;
A
#
# COMPACT_ATOMS: atom_id res chain seq x y z
N MET A 1 -6.53 15.95 -1.56
CA MET A 1 -7.37 15.87 -2.77
C MET A 1 -7.74 14.41 -3.00
N VAL A 2 -9.02 14.06 -2.95
CA VAL A 2 -9.52 12.70 -3.17
C VAL A 2 -9.28 12.34 -4.64
N SER A 3 -8.78 11.12 -4.95
CA SER A 3 -8.48 10.75 -6.34
C SER A 3 -9.76 10.69 -7.18
N THR A 4 -9.65 10.91 -8.48
CA THR A 4 -10.80 10.87 -9.41
C THR A 4 -11.59 9.56 -9.28
N SER A 5 -10.91 8.43 -9.06
CA SER A 5 -11.55 7.13 -8.77
C SER A 5 -12.42 7.17 -7.51
N GLU A 6 -11.93 7.71 -6.41
CA GLU A 6 -12.67 7.78 -5.14
C GLU A 6 -13.88 8.74 -5.24
N ARG A 7 -13.78 9.81 -6.03
CA ARG A 7 -14.94 10.67 -6.36
C ARG A 7 -16.04 9.90 -7.09
N THR A 8 -15.68 9.01 -8.03
CA THR A 8 -16.67 8.19 -8.74
C THR A 8 -17.30 7.10 -7.87
N PHE A 9 -16.59 6.57 -6.87
CA PHE A 9 -17.16 5.64 -5.90
C PHE A 9 -18.17 6.34 -4.98
N GLY A 10 -17.82 7.51 -4.44
CA GLY A 10 -18.75 8.32 -3.64
C GLY A 10 -20.03 8.67 -4.40
N GLN A 11 -19.92 9.10 -5.66
CA GLN A 11 -21.09 9.38 -6.51
C GLN A 11 -21.98 8.15 -6.73
N ARG A 12 -21.38 6.99 -7.06
CA ARG A 12 -22.13 5.74 -7.24
C ARG A 12 -22.84 5.30 -5.97
N TYR A 13 -22.18 5.43 -4.82
CA TYR A 13 -22.78 5.14 -3.53
C TYR A 13 -23.98 6.05 -3.25
N THR A 14 -23.84 7.37 -3.42
CA THR A 14 -24.93 8.34 -3.23
C THR A 14 -26.10 8.01 -4.15
N LYS A 15 -25.85 7.75 -5.45
CA LYS A 15 -26.91 7.36 -6.39
C LYS A 15 -27.62 6.06 -5.99
N GLY A 16 -26.89 5.07 -5.48
CA GLY A 16 -27.49 3.85 -4.94
C GLY A 16 -28.39 4.11 -3.72
N ARG A 17 -27.98 5.02 -2.83
CA ARG A 17 -28.80 5.45 -1.67
C ARG A 17 -30.07 6.18 -2.13
N ASP A 18 -29.93 7.13 -3.06
CA ASP A 18 -31.06 7.88 -3.61
C ASP A 18 -32.07 6.95 -4.29
N LEU A 19 -31.59 5.94 -5.04
CA LEU A 19 -32.45 4.92 -5.64
C LEU A 19 -33.24 4.16 -4.57
N VAL A 20 -32.59 3.74 -3.48
CA VAL A 20 -33.28 3.00 -2.39
C VAL A 20 -34.34 3.87 -1.71
N GLU A 21 -34.05 5.14 -1.43
CA GLU A 21 -35.04 6.05 -0.85
C GLU A 21 -36.21 6.27 -1.81
N TYR A 22 -35.93 6.43 -3.10
CA TYR A 22 -36.95 6.51 -4.13
C TYR A 22 -37.84 5.25 -4.17
N LEU A 23 -37.25 4.05 -4.15
CA LEU A 23 -38.02 2.80 -4.16
C LEU A 23 -38.94 2.65 -2.94
N LYS A 24 -38.58 3.22 -1.78
CA LYS A 24 -39.47 3.23 -0.59
C LYS A 24 -40.70 4.11 -0.77
N LEU A 25 -40.61 5.14 -1.62
CA LEU A 25 -41.75 6.00 -1.97
C LEU A 25 -42.71 5.30 -2.94
N VAL A 26 -42.21 4.36 -3.74
CA VAL A 26 -43.02 3.52 -4.63
C VAL A 26 -43.61 2.36 -3.83
N THR A 27 -44.71 2.61 -3.09
CA THR A 27 -45.30 1.66 -2.14
C THR A 27 -45.76 0.32 -2.74
N THR A 28 -45.96 0.26 -4.05
CA THR A 28 -46.34 -0.95 -4.79
C THR A 28 -45.15 -1.70 -5.39
N TYR A 29 -43.92 -1.22 -5.20
CA TYR A 29 -42.71 -1.90 -5.65
C TYR A 29 -42.41 -3.11 -4.75
N ALA A 30 -42.86 -4.28 -5.19
CA ALA A 30 -42.72 -5.55 -4.48
C ALA A 30 -42.16 -6.64 -5.42
N PRO A 31 -40.87 -6.56 -5.80
CA PRO A 31 -40.29 -7.52 -6.73
C PRO A 31 -40.21 -8.92 -6.10
N THR A 32 -40.42 -9.94 -6.93
CA THR A 32 -40.27 -11.37 -6.54
C THR A 32 -38.82 -11.71 -6.20
N GLU A 33 -37.86 -11.09 -6.91
CA GLU A 33 -36.43 -11.25 -6.60
C GLU A 33 -36.08 -10.45 -5.35
N THR A 34 -35.83 -11.16 -4.24
CA THR A 34 -35.55 -10.55 -2.93
C THR A 34 -34.30 -9.66 -2.95
N ALA A 35 -33.30 -9.99 -3.78
CA ALA A 35 -32.03 -9.26 -3.89
C ALA A 35 -32.20 -7.78 -4.30
N ILE A 36 -33.29 -7.43 -4.98
CA ILE A 36 -33.59 -6.06 -5.44
C ILE A 36 -34.67 -5.36 -4.61
N GLN A 37 -35.09 -5.96 -3.50
CA GLN A 37 -35.96 -5.30 -2.55
C GLN A 37 -35.20 -4.19 -1.79
N PRO A 38 -35.88 -3.09 -1.39
CA PRO A 38 -35.23 -1.96 -0.72
C PRO A 38 -34.41 -2.35 0.52
N ALA A 39 -34.88 -3.33 1.30
CA ALA A 39 -34.16 -3.84 2.48
C ALA A 39 -32.80 -4.47 2.11
N ASN A 40 -32.76 -5.35 1.11
CA ASN A 40 -31.52 -6.02 0.69
C ASN A 40 -30.56 -5.07 -0.05
N LEU A 41 -31.08 -4.10 -0.80
CA LEU A 41 -30.27 -3.02 -1.38
C LEU A 41 -29.65 -2.14 -0.28
N THR A 42 -30.41 -1.85 0.79
CA THR A 42 -29.88 -1.13 1.97
C THR A 42 -28.73 -1.90 2.61
N THR A 43 -28.89 -3.22 2.80
CA THR A 43 -27.83 -4.09 3.32
C THR A 43 -26.57 -4.04 2.43
N LEU A 44 -26.72 -4.17 1.10
CA LEU A 44 -25.59 -4.06 0.17
C LEU A 44 -24.90 -2.70 0.27
N LEU A 45 -25.65 -1.60 0.35
CA LEU A 45 -25.08 -0.27 0.48
C LEU A 45 -24.34 -0.10 1.80
N ASN A 46 -24.83 -0.66 2.90
CA ASN A 46 -24.09 -0.67 4.17
C ASN A 46 -22.77 -1.46 4.06
N SER A 47 -22.78 -2.60 3.34
CA SER A 47 -21.53 -3.34 3.05
C SER A 47 -20.56 -2.54 2.18
N ILE A 48 -21.06 -1.79 1.20
CA ILE A 48 -20.24 -0.89 0.37
C ILE A 48 -19.62 0.22 1.21
N ASP A 49 -20.38 0.83 2.12
CA ASP A 49 -19.88 1.89 3.00
C ASP A 49 -18.78 1.39 3.95
N ALA A 50 -18.99 0.21 4.54
CA ALA A 50 -17.97 -0.47 5.33
C ALA A 50 -16.70 -0.75 4.47
N ALA A 51 -16.86 -1.31 3.26
CA ALA A 51 -15.74 -1.59 2.37
C ALA A 51 -14.99 -0.33 1.91
N ASN A 52 -15.70 0.79 1.67
CA ASN A 52 -15.08 2.09 1.39
C ASN A 52 -14.18 2.52 2.55
N SER A 53 -14.69 2.43 3.78
CA SER A 53 -13.97 2.78 5.00
C SER A 53 -12.75 1.89 5.23
N GLU A 54 -12.90 0.57 5.03
CA GLU A 54 -11.80 -0.40 5.15
C GLU A 54 -10.68 -0.15 4.14
N VAL A 55 -11.01 0.18 2.88
CA VAL A 55 -9.99 0.56 1.88
C VAL A 55 -9.25 1.83 2.30
N GLY A 56 -9.96 2.82 2.84
CA GLY A 56 -9.37 4.04 3.37
C GLY A 56 -8.39 3.77 4.52
N ALA A 57 -8.80 2.94 5.48
CA ALA A 57 -7.98 2.54 6.62
C ALA A 57 -6.73 1.75 6.18
N ALA A 58 -6.91 0.71 5.35
CA ALA A 58 -5.80 -0.11 4.85
C ALA A 58 -4.78 0.73 4.05
N LYS A 59 -5.25 1.69 3.25
CA LYS A 59 -4.39 2.62 2.53
C LYS A 59 -3.55 3.50 3.46
N SER A 60 -4.17 3.99 4.53
CA SER A 60 -3.48 4.81 5.54
C SER A 60 -2.38 4.00 6.22
N THR A 61 -2.70 2.80 6.71
CA THR A 61 -1.74 1.88 7.35
C THR A 61 -0.57 1.55 6.42
N LEU A 62 -0.85 1.19 5.16
CA LEU A 62 0.17 0.92 4.16
C LEU A 62 1.07 2.13 3.90
N GLN A 63 0.51 3.35 3.87
CA GLN A 63 1.28 4.57 3.66
C GLN A 63 2.22 4.84 4.83
N THR A 64 1.75 4.67 6.07
CA THR A 64 2.57 4.79 7.28
C THR A 64 3.74 3.80 7.25
N GLU A 65 3.48 2.52 6.98
CA GLU A 65 4.52 1.48 6.90
C GLU A 65 5.57 1.80 5.83
N ARG A 66 5.16 2.33 4.68
CA ARG A 66 6.07 2.78 3.61
C ARG A 66 6.93 3.97 4.03
N ASP A 67 6.33 4.90 4.78
CA ASP A 67 7.02 6.09 5.28
C ASP A 67 8.04 5.73 6.37
N GLU A 68 7.69 4.83 7.28
CA GLU A 68 8.62 4.29 8.26
C GLU A 68 9.77 3.53 7.60
N ARG A 69 9.46 2.68 6.61
CA ARG A 69 10.47 1.94 5.85
C ARG A 69 11.49 2.88 5.22
N ILE A 70 11.05 3.91 4.49
CA ILE A 70 12.00 4.83 3.82
C ILE A 70 12.87 5.59 4.84
N VAL A 71 12.35 5.90 6.03
CA VAL A 71 13.11 6.50 7.12
C VAL A 71 14.21 5.56 7.59
N MET A 72 13.95 4.26 7.77
CA MET A 72 14.98 3.28 8.16
C MET A 72 16.16 3.23 7.20
N PHE A 73 15.95 3.54 5.92
CA PHE A 73 17.03 3.58 4.93
C PHE A 73 17.72 4.95 4.82
N LYS A 74 16.96 6.04 4.83
CA LYS A 74 17.42 7.38 4.42
C LYS A 74 17.57 8.40 5.53
N ASN A 75 17.17 8.10 6.77
CA ASN A 75 17.32 9.05 7.87
C ASN A 75 18.79 9.50 7.99
N SER A 76 19.00 10.82 8.05
CA SER A 76 20.33 11.45 8.04
C SER A 76 21.18 11.12 9.26
N THR A 77 20.57 10.63 10.32
CA THR A 77 21.22 10.34 11.61
C THR A 77 21.22 8.84 11.91
N THR A 78 20.10 8.16 11.64
CA THR A 78 19.87 6.76 12.06
C THR A 78 19.66 5.79 10.91
N GLY A 79 19.56 6.28 9.67
CA GLY A 79 19.25 5.45 8.51
C GLY A 79 20.41 4.54 8.10
N LEU A 80 20.10 3.45 7.38
CA LEU A 80 21.08 2.45 6.96
C LEU A 80 22.27 3.08 6.20
N ILE A 81 22.01 4.00 5.26
CA ILE A 81 23.08 4.67 4.50
C ILE A 81 24.02 5.43 5.45
N THR A 82 23.46 6.10 6.45
CA THR A 82 24.21 6.87 7.45
C THR A 82 25.03 5.95 8.33
N ARG A 83 24.47 4.84 8.82
CA ARG A 83 25.19 3.83 9.60
C ARG A 83 26.35 3.23 8.81
N CYS A 84 26.14 2.86 7.55
CA CYS A 84 27.22 2.36 6.68
C CYS A 84 28.33 3.41 6.47
N ALA A 85 27.99 4.70 6.39
CA ALA A 85 28.98 5.77 6.30
C ALA A 85 29.77 5.95 7.63
N GLN A 86 29.09 5.86 8.77
CA GLN A 86 29.74 5.88 10.09
C GLN A 86 30.68 4.68 10.29
N ILE A 87 30.27 3.49 9.86
CA ILE A 87 31.11 2.29 9.84
C ILE A 87 32.38 2.53 9.01
N ARG A 88 32.23 3.06 7.79
CA ARG A 88 33.36 3.41 6.92
C ARG A 88 34.33 4.36 7.63
N ASP A 89 33.81 5.41 8.25
CA ASP A 89 34.65 6.44 8.89
C ASP A 89 35.33 5.92 10.15
N TYR A 90 34.68 5.02 10.90
CA TYR A 90 35.30 4.31 12.02
C TYR A 90 36.46 3.41 11.55
N ILE A 91 36.29 2.65 10.46
CA ILE A 91 37.39 1.85 9.89
C ILE A 91 38.61 2.74 9.60
N ALA A 92 38.41 3.93 9.03
CA ALA A 92 39.51 4.86 8.77
C ALA A 92 40.17 5.43 10.04
N SER A 93 39.49 5.45 11.19
CA SER A 93 40.02 6.07 12.42
C SER A 93 40.96 5.15 13.19
N PHE A 94 40.77 3.83 13.14
CA PHE A 94 41.61 2.89 13.90
C PHE A 94 42.57 2.08 13.01
N HIS A 95 42.27 1.91 11.73
CA HIS A 95 43.13 1.14 10.84
C HIS A 95 44.43 1.92 10.54
N THR A 96 45.59 1.26 10.61
CA THR A 96 46.92 1.87 10.41
C THR A 96 47.07 2.55 9.04
N GLN A 97 46.47 1.96 8.01
CA GLN A 97 46.41 2.52 6.65
C GLN A 97 45.32 3.59 6.45
N GLY A 98 44.50 3.89 7.47
CA GLY A 98 43.38 4.83 7.41
C GLY A 98 42.49 4.61 6.18
N LYS A 99 42.25 5.68 5.40
CA LYS A 99 41.44 5.65 4.17
C LYS A 99 42.04 4.79 3.03
N LYS A 100 43.29 4.33 3.15
CA LYS A 100 43.92 3.44 2.17
C LYS A 100 43.61 1.97 2.42
N ALA A 101 43.09 1.63 3.61
CA ALA A 101 42.70 0.27 3.98
C ALA A 101 41.74 -0.34 2.95
N LEU A 102 41.92 -1.64 2.67
CA LEU A 102 41.07 -2.36 1.72
C LEU A 102 39.61 -2.36 2.18
N ASP A 103 39.36 -2.58 3.47
CA ASP A 103 38.01 -2.66 4.01
C ASP A 103 37.30 -1.30 3.98
N PHE A 104 38.03 -0.21 4.23
CA PHE A 104 37.53 1.15 4.02
C PHE A 104 37.05 1.33 2.58
N LYS A 105 37.87 0.96 1.59
CA LYS A 105 37.53 1.11 0.17
C LYS A 105 36.32 0.26 -0.23
N LYS A 106 36.21 -0.97 0.29
CA LYS A 106 35.05 -1.84 0.08
C LYS A 106 33.77 -1.19 0.60
N VAL A 107 33.75 -0.78 1.88
CA VAL A 107 32.58 -0.13 2.48
C VAL A 107 32.26 1.19 1.78
N GLN A 108 33.28 1.99 1.43
CA GLN A 108 33.09 3.23 0.68
C GLN A 108 32.39 2.99 -0.66
N LYS A 109 32.82 1.98 -1.42
CA LYS A 109 32.18 1.62 -2.69
C LYS A 109 30.72 1.24 -2.49
N ILE A 110 30.42 0.43 -1.48
CA ILE A 110 29.05 0.03 -1.15
C ILE A 110 28.20 1.25 -0.79
N VAL A 111 28.69 2.15 0.08
CA VAL A 111 27.98 3.38 0.45
C VAL A 111 27.70 4.27 -0.77
N MET A 112 28.64 4.39 -1.70
CA MET A 112 28.42 5.14 -2.94
C MET A 112 27.31 4.52 -3.80
N LEU A 113 27.31 3.19 -3.94
CA LEU A 113 26.24 2.48 -4.65
C LEU A 113 24.88 2.72 -3.98
N MET A 114 24.81 2.59 -2.65
CA MET A 114 23.57 2.82 -1.89
C MET A 114 23.02 4.24 -2.10
N ARG A 115 23.89 5.26 -2.15
CA ARG A 115 23.50 6.65 -2.43
C ARG A 115 22.96 6.87 -3.85
N GLY A 116 23.39 6.04 -4.80
CA GLY A 116 22.88 6.05 -6.17
C GLY A 116 21.49 5.42 -6.32
N ILE A 117 21.04 4.60 -5.36
CA ILE A 117 19.74 3.92 -5.43
C ILE A 117 18.60 4.90 -5.10
N ARG A 118 17.66 5.04 -6.03
CA ARG A 118 16.46 5.87 -5.84
C ARG A 118 15.34 5.07 -5.17
N LEU A 119 15.12 5.31 -3.87
CA LEU A 119 13.95 4.79 -3.16
C LEU A 119 12.71 5.66 -3.38
N SER A 120 11.59 5.02 -3.74
CA SER A 120 10.26 5.62 -3.86
C SER A 120 9.33 5.12 -2.75
N LYS A 121 8.44 6.00 -2.28
CA LYS A 121 7.35 5.65 -1.35
C LYS A 121 6.25 4.82 -2.01
N LYS A 122 6.05 4.98 -3.32
CA LYS A 122 4.99 4.28 -4.06
C LYS A 122 5.59 3.36 -5.12
N PRO A 123 5.05 2.15 -5.30
CA PRO A 123 5.30 1.36 -6.51
C PRO A 123 4.95 2.22 -7.74
N PRO A 124 5.70 2.13 -8.85
CA PRO A 124 5.19 2.59 -10.12
C PRO A 124 3.87 1.88 -10.44
N VAL A 125 2.93 2.60 -11.05
CA VAL A 125 1.71 1.99 -11.58
C VAL A 125 2.14 1.06 -12.70
N VAL A 126 2.00 -0.24 -12.51
CA VAL A 126 2.22 -1.22 -13.59
C VAL A 126 0.89 -1.33 -14.31
N GLU A 127 0.77 -0.71 -15.49
CA GLU A 127 -0.38 -0.99 -16.36
C GLU A 127 -0.34 -2.46 -16.80
N GLY A 128 -1.47 -3.16 -16.60
CA GLY A 128 -1.62 -4.55 -17.03
C GLY A 128 -1.19 -5.58 -15.99
N GLY A 129 -1.87 -5.61 -14.83
CA GLY A 129 -2.33 -6.81 -14.10
C GLY A 129 -1.37 -7.96 -13.75
N LYS A 130 -0.09 -7.92 -14.10
CA LYS A 130 0.88 -8.96 -13.78
C LYS A 130 1.68 -8.54 -12.56
N LYS A 131 1.76 -9.44 -11.58
CA LYS A 131 2.59 -9.36 -10.36
C LYS A 131 4.09 -9.38 -10.71
N SER A 132 4.57 -8.38 -11.45
CA SER A 132 6.00 -8.12 -11.59
C SER A 132 6.45 -7.45 -10.29
N VAL A 133 7.47 -8.01 -9.63
CA VAL A 133 8.08 -7.39 -8.44
C VAL A 133 8.37 -5.93 -8.78
N SER A 134 7.65 -5.02 -8.11
CA SER A 134 7.74 -3.58 -8.34
C SER A 134 9.20 -3.13 -8.28
N THR A 135 9.61 -2.25 -9.18
CA THR A 135 10.97 -1.70 -9.21
C THR A 135 11.34 -1.03 -7.88
N SER A 136 10.35 -0.55 -7.11
CA SER A 136 10.55 -0.05 -5.75
C SER A 136 11.05 -1.14 -4.81
N GLU A 137 10.43 -2.32 -4.83
CA GLU A 137 10.76 -3.44 -3.93
C GLU A 137 12.13 -4.03 -4.25
N ARG A 138 12.50 -4.13 -5.54
CA ARG A 138 13.86 -4.49 -5.95
C ARG A 138 14.92 -3.52 -5.40
N SER A 139 14.59 -2.23 -5.35
CA SER A 139 15.50 -1.19 -4.85
C SER A 139 15.71 -1.29 -3.33
N TYR A 140 14.65 -1.55 -2.56
CA TYR A 140 14.75 -1.79 -1.11
C TYR A 140 15.55 -3.07 -0.79
N GLY A 141 15.30 -4.17 -1.53
CA GLY A 141 16.08 -5.40 -1.39
C GLY A 141 17.56 -5.20 -1.72
N SER A 142 17.87 -4.45 -2.78
CA SER A 142 19.26 -4.13 -3.16
C SER A 142 19.98 -3.30 -2.09
N MET A 143 19.30 -2.35 -1.45
CA MET A 143 19.88 -1.58 -0.34
C MET A 143 20.09 -2.41 0.93
N LEU A 144 19.17 -3.33 1.24
CA LEU A 144 19.35 -4.26 2.36
C LEU A 144 20.55 -5.18 2.09
N GLN A 145 20.69 -5.71 0.87
CA GLN A 145 21.83 -6.54 0.51
C GLN A 145 23.14 -5.77 0.65
N ALA A 146 23.20 -4.53 0.16
CA ALA A 146 24.36 -3.66 0.35
C ALA A 146 24.71 -3.47 1.85
N GLY A 147 23.71 -3.33 2.72
CA GLY A 147 23.91 -3.30 4.18
C GLY A 147 24.49 -4.61 4.73
N LYS A 148 23.99 -5.76 4.27
CA LYS A 148 24.52 -7.09 4.61
C LYS A 148 25.98 -7.26 4.15
N ASP A 149 26.32 -6.75 2.96
CA ASP A 149 27.69 -6.79 2.46
C ASP A 149 28.65 -5.96 3.35
N VAL A 150 28.20 -4.82 3.88
CA VAL A 150 28.96 -4.04 4.87
C VAL A 150 29.13 -4.83 6.18
N LEU A 151 28.09 -5.52 6.64
CA LEU A 151 28.15 -6.37 7.84
C LEU A 151 29.21 -7.47 7.68
N GLU A 152 29.24 -8.13 6.53
CA GLU A 152 30.24 -9.16 6.25
C GLU A 152 31.67 -8.61 6.23
N VAL A 153 31.87 -7.39 5.71
CA VAL A 153 33.19 -6.73 5.80
C VAL A 153 33.59 -6.53 7.27
N ILE A 154 32.76 -5.91 8.12
CA ILE A 154 33.16 -5.58 9.50
C ILE A 154 33.37 -6.82 10.38
N LYS A 155 32.70 -7.95 10.10
CA LYS A 155 32.94 -9.22 10.79
C LYS A 155 34.34 -9.76 10.58
N THR A 156 34.97 -9.44 9.44
CA THR A 156 36.33 -9.92 9.11
C THR A 156 37.45 -9.03 9.65
N ILE A 157 37.11 -7.85 10.21
CA ILE A 157 38.12 -6.90 10.69
C ILE A 157 38.48 -7.20 12.14
N ALA A 158 39.72 -7.64 12.36
CA ALA A 158 40.26 -7.84 13.70
C ALA A 158 40.29 -6.52 14.49
N GLY A 159 39.81 -6.54 15.73
CA GLY A 159 39.79 -5.37 16.61
C GLY A 159 38.67 -4.36 16.32
N TYR A 160 37.68 -4.70 15.49
CA TYR A 160 36.51 -3.85 15.26
C TYR A 160 35.66 -3.71 16.54
N ALA A 161 35.82 -2.59 17.25
CA ALA A 161 35.17 -2.32 18.54
C ALA A 161 34.80 -0.82 18.67
N PRO A 162 33.79 -0.34 17.90
CA PRO A 162 33.42 1.07 17.92
C PRO A 162 32.81 1.48 19.26
N SER A 163 33.13 2.69 19.72
CA SER A 163 32.50 3.29 20.91
C SER A 163 31.03 3.65 20.68
N ASN A 164 30.65 3.92 19.43
CA ASN A 164 29.26 4.07 19.04
C ASN A 164 28.59 2.69 18.97
N THR A 165 27.76 2.39 19.95
CA THR A 165 27.07 1.10 20.10
C THR A 165 26.22 0.76 18.88
N GLU A 166 25.72 1.74 18.14
CA GLU A 166 24.83 1.59 16.99
C GLU A 166 25.49 1.00 15.73
N ILE A 167 26.82 0.98 15.69
CA ILE A 167 27.59 0.45 14.55
C ILE A 167 28.44 -0.77 14.95
N THR A 168 28.19 -1.34 16.14
CA THR A 168 28.76 -2.63 16.51
C THR A 168 28.19 -3.74 15.63
N VAL A 169 28.90 -4.86 15.52
CA VAL A 169 28.43 -6.01 14.72
C VAL A 169 27.05 -6.48 15.20
N ALA A 170 26.83 -6.54 16.51
CA ALA A 170 25.58 -7.02 17.09
C ALA A 170 24.39 -6.09 16.77
N THR A 171 24.50 -4.80 17.06
CA THR A 171 23.40 -3.84 16.83
C THR A 171 23.14 -3.61 15.34
N PHE A 172 24.18 -3.58 14.51
CA PHE A 172 24.01 -3.46 13.06
C PHE A 172 23.33 -4.69 12.47
N THR A 173 23.63 -5.90 12.97
CA THR A 173 22.90 -7.13 12.60
C THR A 173 21.42 -7.02 12.96
N THR A 174 21.09 -6.58 14.17
CA THR A 174 19.70 -6.36 14.61
C THR A 174 18.99 -5.33 13.72
N MET A 175 19.66 -4.24 13.34
CA MET A 175 19.11 -3.23 12.45
C MET A 175 18.77 -3.83 11.07
N LEU A 176 19.67 -4.62 10.48
CA LEU A 176 19.42 -5.27 9.18
C LEU A 176 18.24 -6.25 9.26
N ALA A 177 18.13 -7.01 10.35
CA ALA A 177 16.98 -7.88 10.58
C ALA A 177 15.66 -7.09 10.72
N ALA A 178 15.69 -5.95 11.41
CA ALA A 178 14.53 -5.07 11.54
C ALA A 178 14.10 -4.47 10.19
N ILE A 179 15.06 -4.08 9.34
CA ILE A 179 14.78 -3.61 7.98
C ILE A 179 14.15 -4.72 7.13
N ASP A 180 14.66 -5.94 7.22
CA ASP A 180 14.12 -7.10 6.50
C ASP A 180 12.68 -7.41 6.92
N ALA A 181 12.41 -7.41 8.23
CA ALA A 181 11.07 -7.55 8.78
C ALA A 181 10.13 -6.43 8.30
N LYS A 182 10.62 -5.17 8.25
CA LYS A 182 9.84 -4.04 7.74
C LYS A 182 9.55 -4.16 6.23
N ASN A 183 10.47 -4.70 5.43
CA ASN A 183 10.20 -4.98 4.02
C ASN A 183 9.05 -6.00 3.87
N SER A 184 9.08 -7.08 4.65
CA SER A 184 8.02 -8.10 4.66
C SER A 184 6.68 -7.55 5.16
N SER A 185 6.69 -6.69 6.19
CA SER A 185 5.50 -6.00 6.69
C SER A 185 4.83 -5.16 5.60
N VAL A 186 5.59 -4.35 4.87
CA VAL A 186 5.05 -3.53 3.76
C VAL A 186 4.42 -4.41 2.67
N ALA A 187 5.02 -5.56 2.35
CA ALA A 187 4.45 -6.49 1.38
C ALA A 187 3.11 -7.07 1.85
N ALA A 188 3.01 -7.50 3.11
CA ALA A 188 1.76 -8.00 3.69
C ALA A 188 0.67 -6.92 3.76
N MET A 189 1.03 -5.68 4.07
CA MET A 189 0.08 -4.55 4.08
C MET A 189 -0.38 -4.17 2.68
N GLN A 190 0.49 -4.33 1.67
CA GLN A 190 0.11 -4.15 0.27
C GLN A 190 -0.93 -5.19 -0.15
N GLU A 191 -0.69 -6.46 0.15
CA GLU A 191 -1.65 -7.54 -0.12
C GLU A 191 -3.00 -7.30 0.58
N THR A 192 -2.96 -6.90 1.86
CA THR A 192 -4.16 -6.54 2.61
C THR A 192 -4.93 -5.41 1.93
N TYR A 193 -4.25 -4.35 1.49
CA TYR A 193 -4.86 -3.24 0.77
C TYR A 193 -5.49 -3.70 -0.55
N ASP A 194 -4.79 -4.52 -1.34
CA ASP A 194 -5.29 -5.02 -2.62
C ASP A 194 -6.55 -5.87 -2.46
N ASN A 195 -6.58 -6.78 -1.47
CA ASN A 195 -7.76 -7.59 -1.15
C ASN A 195 -8.98 -6.72 -0.79
N LYS A 196 -8.77 -5.62 -0.05
CA LYS A 196 -9.86 -4.68 0.28
C LYS A 196 -10.36 -3.92 -0.94
N VAL A 197 -9.45 -3.53 -1.84
CA VAL A 197 -9.80 -2.89 -3.11
C VAL A 197 -10.63 -3.82 -3.99
N GLU A 198 -10.23 -5.08 -4.11
CA GLU A 198 -10.96 -6.11 -4.87
C GLU A 198 -12.36 -6.37 -4.28
N THR A 199 -12.45 -6.52 -2.95
CA THR A 199 -13.72 -6.69 -2.25
C THR A 199 -14.68 -5.53 -2.54
N ARG A 200 -14.19 -4.29 -2.41
CA ARG A 200 -14.97 -3.09 -2.72
C ARG A 200 -15.43 -3.09 -4.19
N ALA A 201 -14.54 -3.40 -5.12
CA ALA A 201 -14.87 -3.45 -6.55
C ALA A 201 -15.99 -4.46 -6.85
N SER A 202 -15.93 -5.65 -6.25
CA SER A 202 -16.95 -6.69 -6.37
C SER A 202 -18.33 -6.19 -5.90
N LEU A 203 -18.39 -5.50 -4.75
CA LEU A 203 -19.64 -4.94 -4.23
C LEU A 203 -20.26 -3.87 -5.14
N TYR A 204 -19.44 -2.99 -5.74
CA TYR A 204 -19.95 -2.01 -6.71
C TYR A 204 -20.41 -2.66 -8.02
N ASN A 205 -19.79 -3.77 -8.44
CA ASN A 205 -20.25 -4.54 -9.60
C ASN A 205 -21.62 -5.19 -9.30
N ASP A 206 -21.80 -5.77 -8.11
CA ASP A 206 -23.09 -6.29 -7.65
C ASP A 206 -24.16 -5.19 -7.62
N LEU A 207 -23.83 -4.02 -7.04
CA LEU A 207 -24.73 -2.87 -7.03
C LEU A 207 -25.18 -2.49 -8.46
N SER A 208 -24.24 -2.38 -9.41
CA SER A 208 -24.58 -2.07 -10.80
C SER A 208 -25.52 -3.11 -11.43
N GLY A 209 -25.29 -4.39 -11.15
CA GLY A 209 -26.14 -5.49 -11.61
C GLY A 209 -27.55 -5.39 -11.03
N ARG A 210 -27.67 -5.12 -9.73
CA ARG A 210 -28.95 -4.96 -9.05
C ARG A 210 -29.70 -3.72 -9.50
N VAL A 211 -29.04 -2.58 -9.70
CA VAL A 211 -29.65 -1.37 -10.26
C VAL A 211 -30.27 -1.64 -11.64
N THR A 212 -29.58 -2.41 -12.49
CA THR A 212 -30.11 -2.82 -13.80
C THR A 212 -31.38 -3.65 -13.66
N LYS A 213 -31.39 -4.61 -12.72
CA LYS A 213 -32.56 -5.45 -12.41
C LYS A 213 -33.72 -4.65 -11.82
N VAL A 214 -33.46 -3.69 -10.94
CA VAL A 214 -34.47 -2.75 -10.41
C VAL A 214 -35.15 -2.01 -11.56
N LYS A 215 -34.37 -1.44 -12.49
CA LYS A 215 -34.91 -0.73 -13.67
C LYS A 215 -35.76 -1.65 -14.53
N ALA A 216 -35.35 -2.90 -14.72
CA ALA A 216 -36.14 -3.90 -15.45
C ALA A 216 -37.45 -4.26 -14.72
N ALA A 217 -37.43 -4.40 -13.39
CA ALA A 217 -38.61 -4.68 -12.59
C ALA A 217 -39.63 -3.53 -12.68
N LEU A 218 -39.17 -2.28 -12.54
CA LEU A 218 -40.02 -1.09 -12.72
C LEU A 218 -40.59 -1.00 -14.14
N ALA A 219 -39.76 -1.26 -15.17
CA ALA A 219 -40.23 -1.28 -16.55
C ALA A 219 -41.28 -2.36 -16.80
N SER A 220 -41.13 -3.53 -16.18
CA SER A 220 -42.08 -4.64 -16.33
C SER A 220 -43.41 -4.36 -15.62
N GLN A 221 -43.37 -3.70 -14.46
CA GLN A 221 -44.55 -3.45 -13.64
C GLN A 221 -45.35 -2.23 -14.13
N TYR A 222 -44.68 -1.13 -14.46
CA TYR A 222 -45.32 0.15 -14.77
C TYR A 222 -45.19 0.55 -16.25
N GLY A 223 -44.32 -0.11 -17.01
CA GLY A 223 -44.00 0.25 -18.40
C GLY A 223 -42.89 1.30 -18.49
N LYS A 224 -42.14 1.28 -19.60
CA LYS A 224 -40.99 2.19 -19.82
C LYS A 224 -41.36 3.68 -19.94
N GLN A 225 -42.64 4.00 -20.14
CA GLN A 225 -43.11 5.38 -20.24
C GLN A 225 -43.59 5.96 -18.91
N SER A 226 -43.68 5.14 -17.87
CA SER A 226 -44.16 5.56 -16.56
C SER A 226 -43.18 6.52 -15.88
N ASN A 227 -43.69 7.33 -14.96
CA ASN A 227 -42.85 8.18 -14.13
C ASN A 227 -41.92 7.31 -13.27
N GLU A 228 -42.42 6.16 -12.81
CA GLU A 228 -41.67 5.27 -11.93
C GLU A 228 -40.37 4.77 -12.58
N TYR A 229 -40.46 4.36 -13.85
CA TYR A 229 -39.30 3.94 -14.61
C TYR A 229 -38.39 5.14 -14.95
N LYS A 230 -38.96 6.24 -15.45
CA LYS A 230 -38.18 7.43 -15.87
C LYS A 230 -37.37 8.04 -14.73
N ASP A 231 -37.94 8.10 -13.52
CA ASP A 231 -37.25 8.60 -12.35
C ASP A 231 -36.12 7.66 -11.91
N SER A 232 -36.30 6.35 -12.04
CA SER A 232 -35.27 5.37 -11.71
C SER A 232 -34.01 5.48 -12.58
N VAL A 233 -34.12 6.00 -13.83
CA VAL A 233 -33.00 6.15 -14.76
C VAL A 233 -32.02 7.25 -14.30
N LYS A 234 -32.45 8.17 -13.44
CA LYS A 234 -31.64 9.26 -12.89
C LYS A 234 -30.61 8.80 -11.86
N TYR A 235 -30.69 7.54 -11.42
CA TYR A 235 -29.82 6.89 -10.45
C TYR A 235 -28.95 5.83 -11.13
#